data_AF-A0A961GYS0-F1
#
_entry.id   AF-A0A961GYS0-F1
#
_cell.length_a   1.000
_cell.length_b   1.000
_cell.length_c   1.000
_cell.angle_alpha   90.00
_cell.angle_beta   90.00
_cell.angle_gamma   90.00
#
_symmetry.space_group_name_H-M   'P 1'
#
loop_
_entity.id
_entity.type
_entity.pdbx_description
1 polymer ?
#
loop_
_entity_poly.entity_id
_entity_poly.type
_entity_poly.pdbx_seq_one_letter_code
_entity_poly.pdbx_strand_id
1 'polypeptide(L)'
;MKTFTAFLSILILSLSLSAAETAPKKKSSAKPKAPAAEAAKPSAKVEAIAKTLTPSQKTKLLDLLNEGDEAALKSIPNVGETRAAAIKKARPFADVTNVVNVEGVGEATFAEMVAHAKAGFPQPEKKEAKEEPAKKKAPATKAKSKSTPKKKDDKGSK
;
A
#
# COMPACT_ATOMS: atom_id res chain seq x y z
N MET A 1 -49.35 -3.23 -20.34
CA MET A 1 -49.53 -4.08 -19.13
C MET A 1 -48.16 -4.14 -18.41
N LYS A 2 -47.91 -3.75 -17.17
CA LYS A 2 -48.63 -3.07 -16.08
C LYS A 2 -47.56 -2.27 -15.30
N THR A 3 -47.86 -1.02 -14.97
CA THR A 3 -47.12 -0.16 -14.05
C THR A 3 -47.42 -0.58 -12.61
N PHE A 4 -46.40 -0.79 -11.77
CA PHE A 4 -46.57 -0.95 -10.33
C PHE A 4 -46.16 0.35 -9.63
N THR A 5 -47.18 1.11 -9.24
CA THR A 5 -47.11 2.30 -8.42
C THR A 5 -47.42 1.93 -6.97
N ALA A 6 -46.72 2.58 -6.03
CA ALA A 6 -47.08 2.82 -4.64
C ALA A 6 -47.16 1.65 -3.64
N PHE A 7 -46.17 1.61 -2.73
CA PHE A 7 -46.39 1.44 -1.29
C PHE A 7 -45.52 2.52 -0.61
N LEU A 8 -46.09 3.64 -0.19
CA LEU A 8 -46.83 3.84 1.07
C LEU A 8 -45.88 3.93 2.27
N SER A 9 -45.79 5.15 2.76
CA SER A 9 -45.14 5.66 3.97
C SER A 9 -45.17 4.72 5.18
N ILE A 10 -44.01 4.55 5.84
CA ILE A 10 -43.97 4.32 7.29
C ILE A 10 -42.96 5.33 7.89
N LEU A 11 -43.55 6.43 8.34
CA LEU A 11 -43.01 7.37 9.32
C LEU A 11 -43.20 6.74 10.70
N ILE A 12 -42.14 6.23 11.35
CA ILE A 12 -42.14 6.09 12.81
C ILE A 12 -40.78 6.46 13.39
N LEU A 13 -40.80 7.66 13.96
CA LEU A 13 -39.97 8.22 15.02
C LEU A 13 -39.85 7.27 16.23
N SER A 14 -38.63 6.89 16.60
CA SER A 14 -38.33 6.42 17.97
C SER A 14 -36.96 6.90 18.44
N LEU A 15 -37.09 7.97 19.22
CA LEU A 15 -36.15 8.60 20.12
C LEU A 15 -35.71 7.59 21.22
N SER A 16 -34.41 7.47 21.49
CA SER A 16 -33.90 6.97 22.77
C SER A 16 -32.71 7.80 23.19
N LEU A 17 -33.06 8.87 23.90
CA LEU A 17 -32.21 9.70 24.72
C LEU A 17 -31.88 8.90 26.00
N SER A 18 -30.61 8.62 26.25
CA SER A 18 -30.14 8.18 27.57
C SER A 18 -29.20 9.24 28.12
N ALA A 19 -29.65 9.91 29.18
CA ALA A 19 -28.94 10.93 29.94
C ALA A 19 -29.06 10.59 31.43
N ALA A 20 -28.05 11.05 32.19
CA ALA A 20 -27.86 11.00 33.65
C ALA A 20 -27.25 9.70 34.20
N GLU A 21 -26.26 9.70 35.09
CA GLU A 21 -25.42 10.75 35.70
C GLU A 21 -24.41 10.00 36.60
N THR A 22 -23.13 10.41 36.62
CA THR A 22 -22.30 10.58 37.83
C THR A 22 -20.86 10.95 37.45
N ALA A 23 -20.44 12.16 37.84
CA ALA A 23 -19.05 12.64 37.85
C ALA A 23 -18.51 12.59 39.31
N PRO A 24 -17.27 13.04 39.66
CA PRO A 24 -16.09 13.40 38.86
C PRO A 24 -14.76 12.79 39.41
N LYS A 25 -13.70 12.68 38.58
CA LYS A 25 -12.29 12.99 38.98
C LYS A 25 -11.25 12.81 37.87
N LYS A 26 -10.50 13.90 37.67
CA LYS A 26 -9.09 14.04 37.22
C LYS A 26 -8.74 13.96 35.72
N LYS A 27 -8.45 15.17 35.21
CA LYS A 27 -7.25 15.56 34.43
C LYS A 27 -6.85 14.64 33.27
N SER A 28 -7.24 15.00 32.06
CA SER A 28 -6.37 15.75 31.15
C SER A 28 -7.11 16.13 29.86
N SER A 29 -7.45 17.41 29.77
CA SER A 29 -7.40 18.24 28.56
C SER A 29 -7.86 17.61 27.24
N ALA A 30 -9.17 17.43 27.08
CA ALA A 30 -9.80 17.41 25.77
C ALA A 30 -9.75 18.83 25.17
N LYS A 31 -8.78 19.05 24.29
CA LYS A 31 -8.65 20.22 23.43
C LYS A 31 -9.69 20.13 22.30
N PRO A 32 -10.50 21.18 22.04
CA PRO A 32 -11.29 21.25 20.82
C PRO A 32 -10.34 21.55 19.64
N LYS A 33 -10.68 21.09 18.42
CA LYS A 33 -10.04 21.38 17.10
C LYS A 33 -9.17 20.22 16.53
N ALA A 34 -9.59 19.69 15.37
CA ALA A 34 -8.78 18.93 14.41
C ALA A 34 -7.38 19.57 14.21
N PRO A 35 -6.31 18.85 13.81
CA PRO A 35 -6.29 17.70 12.88
C PRO A 35 -5.28 16.57 13.22
N ALA A 36 -5.69 15.30 13.07
CA ALA A 36 -4.74 14.16 13.00
C ALA A 36 -4.67 13.53 11.60
N ALA A 37 -5.23 14.21 10.60
CA ALA A 37 -5.12 13.88 9.17
C ALA A 37 -4.37 15.01 8.45
N GLU A 38 -3.11 15.22 8.84
CA GLU A 38 -2.22 16.16 8.16
C GLU A 38 -0.85 15.47 7.97
N ALA A 39 -0.80 14.37 7.22
CA ALA A 39 0.46 13.71 6.84
C ALA A 39 0.24 12.67 5.72
N ALA A 40 -0.18 13.11 4.53
CA ALA A 40 0.01 12.39 3.26
C ALA A 40 -0.41 13.26 2.07
N LYS A 41 -0.31 14.60 2.18
CA LYS A 41 -0.55 15.44 1.01
C LYS A 41 0.58 15.12 0.02
N PRO A 42 0.26 14.70 -1.20
CA PRO A 42 1.29 14.55 -2.22
C PRO A 42 2.04 15.87 -2.33
N SER A 43 3.38 15.80 -2.30
CA SER A 43 4.26 16.94 -2.53
C SER A 43 3.81 17.69 -3.78
N ALA A 44 3.89 19.02 -3.80
CA ALA A 44 3.37 19.85 -4.91
C ALA A 44 3.86 19.40 -6.29
N LYS A 45 5.05 18.78 -6.33
CA LYS A 45 5.62 18.17 -7.53
C LYS A 45 4.84 16.94 -8.00
N VAL A 46 4.42 16.07 -7.09
CA VAL A 46 3.57 14.89 -7.37
C VAL A 46 2.22 15.32 -7.93
N GLU A 47 1.62 16.37 -7.36
CA GLU A 47 0.37 16.93 -7.90
C GLU A 47 0.56 17.54 -9.29
N ALA A 48 1.66 18.27 -9.52
CA ALA A 48 1.97 18.82 -10.83
C ALA A 48 2.15 17.72 -11.88
N ILE A 49 2.87 16.65 -11.54
CA ILE A 49 3.05 15.49 -12.42
C ILE A 49 1.71 14.82 -12.70
N ALA A 50 0.86 14.61 -11.69
CA ALA A 50 -0.46 14.01 -11.85
C ALA A 50 -1.39 14.84 -12.75
N LYS A 51 -1.28 16.17 -12.72
CA LYS A 51 -2.03 17.09 -13.59
C LYS A 51 -1.61 17.01 -15.06
N THR A 52 -0.46 16.40 -15.37
CA THR A 52 -0.03 16.18 -16.76
C THR A 52 -0.72 15.00 -17.45
N LEU A 53 -1.54 14.23 -16.71
CA LEU A 53 -2.36 13.14 -17.21
C LEU A 53 -3.76 13.62 -17.58
N THR A 54 -4.30 13.01 -18.63
CA THR A 54 -5.74 13.11 -18.92
C THR A 54 -6.55 12.33 -17.87
N PRO A 55 -7.84 12.67 -17.64
CA PRO A 55 -8.68 11.94 -16.71
C PRO A 55 -8.75 10.44 -17.01
N SER A 56 -8.87 10.07 -18.29
CA SER A 56 -8.90 8.67 -18.72
C SER A 56 -7.61 7.91 -18.39
N GLN A 57 -6.44 8.55 -18.54
CA GLN A 57 -5.16 7.93 -18.17
C GLN A 57 -5.02 7.81 -16.65
N LYS A 58 -5.49 8.81 -15.90
CA LYS A 58 -5.49 8.79 -14.43
C LYS A 58 -6.34 7.63 -13.91
N THR A 59 -7.55 7.45 -14.45
CA THR A 59 -8.43 6.33 -14.09
C THR A 59 -7.78 4.99 -14.42
N LYS A 60 -7.26 4.80 -15.64
CA LYS A 60 -6.57 3.55 -16.02
C LYS A 60 -5.37 3.24 -15.12
N LEU A 61 -4.59 4.24 -14.75
CA LEU A 61 -3.46 4.06 -13.83
C LEU A 61 -3.94 3.68 -12.42
N LEU A 62 -5.04 4.28 -11.96
CA LEU A 62 -5.66 3.97 -10.67
C LEU A 62 -6.22 2.54 -10.65
N ASP A 63 -6.91 2.12 -11.71
CA ASP A 63 -7.40 0.75 -11.87
C ASP A 63 -6.24 -0.25 -11.87
N LEU A 64 -5.17 0.03 -12.62
CA LEU A 64 -3.96 -0.81 -12.60
C LEU A 64 -3.33 -0.90 -11.21
N LEU A 65 -3.32 0.19 -10.45
CA LEU A 65 -2.78 0.21 -9.09
C LEU A 65 -3.60 -0.62 -8.10
N ASN A 66 -4.94 -0.54 -8.22
CA ASN A 66 -5.87 -1.22 -7.32
C ASN A 66 -6.13 -2.69 -7.71
N GLU A 67 -6.21 -2.99 -9.00
CA GLU A 67 -6.66 -4.29 -9.52
C GLU A 67 -5.57 -5.05 -10.27
N GLY A 68 -4.51 -4.36 -10.75
CA GLY A 68 -3.46 -4.99 -11.53
C GLY A 68 -2.75 -6.14 -10.80
N ASP A 69 -2.37 -7.17 -11.54
CA ASP A 69 -1.56 -8.26 -11.00
C ASP A 69 -0.09 -7.82 -10.83
N GLU A 70 0.71 -8.62 -10.10
CA GLU A 70 2.14 -8.36 -9.91
C GLU A 70 2.89 -8.18 -11.23
N ALA A 71 2.56 -8.95 -12.27
CA ALA A 71 3.19 -8.81 -13.58
C ALA A 71 2.85 -7.45 -14.25
N ALA A 72 1.62 -6.98 -14.10
CA ALA A 72 1.19 -5.68 -14.63
C ALA A 72 1.89 -4.52 -13.90
N LEU A 73 2.02 -4.61 -12.57
CA LEU A 73 2.78 -3.64 -11.78
C LEU A 73 4.27 -3.64 -12.16
N LYS A 74 4.86 -4.83 -12.38
CA LYS A 74 6.27 -5.00 -12.79
C LYS A 74 6.57 -4.48 -14.20
N SER A 75 5.55 -4.28 -15.04
CA SER A 75 5.71 -3.72 -16.38
C SER A 75 5.98 -2.21 -16.34
N ILE A 76 5.71 -1.55 -15.21
CA ILE A 76 6.01 -0.15 -15.03
C ILE A 76 7.54 0.02 -14.81
N PRO A 77 8.19 0.95 -15.53
CA PRO A 77 9.59 1.27 -15.28
C PRO A 77 9.82 1.63 -13.81
N ASN A 78 10.93 1.13 -13.25
CA ASN A 78 11.29 1.27 -11.83
C ASN A 78 10.33 0.60 -10.83
N VAL A 79 9.36 -0.22 -11.25
CA VAL A 79 8.55 -1.03 -10.33
C VAL A 79 9.01 -2.49 -10.38
N GLY A 80 9.81 -2.89 -9.40
CA GLY A 80 10.21 -4.29 -9.21
C GLY A 80 9.29 -5.05 -8.25
N GLU A 81 9.63 -6.29 -7.96
CA GLU A 81 8.85 -7.19 -7.08
C GLU A 81 8.57 -6.61 -5.70
N THR A 82 9.58 -6.03 -5.05
CA THR A 82 9.44 -5.41 -3.74
C THR A 82 8.42 -4.27 -3.75
N ARG A 83 8.49 -3.40 -4.77
CA ARG A 83 7.58 -2.26 -4.94
C ARG A 83 6.18 -2.72 -5.32
N ALA A 84 6.05 -3.68 -6.24
CA ALA A 84 4.78 -4.27 -6.60
C ALA A 84 4.09 -4.93 -5.38
N ALA A 85 4.85 -5.66 -4.56
CA ALA A 85 4.35 -6.25 -3.33
C ALA A 85 3.95 -5.21 -2.28
N ALA A 86 4.65 -4.08 -2.19
CA ALA A 86 4.28 -2.97 -1.31
C ALA A 86 3.01 -2.27 -1.80
N ILE A 87 2.88 -2.02 -3.11
CA ILE A 87 1.69 -1.44 -3.73
C ILE A 87 0.47 -2.32 -3.46
N LYS A 88 0.58 -3.64 -3.64
CA LYS A 88 -0.51 -4.59 -3.33
C LYS A 88 -0.95 -4.53 -1.86
N LYS A 89 -0.01 -4.39 -0.93
CA LYS A 89 -0.32 -4.29 0.51
C LYS A 89 -1.01 -2.97 0.88
N ALA A 90 -0.75 -1.90 0.14
CA ALA A 90 -1.29 -0.57 0.42
C ALA A 90 -2.63 -0.27 -0.26
N ARG A 91 -3.19 -1.23 -1.00
CA ARG A 91 -4.53 -1.12 -1.58
C ARG A 91 -5.60 -1.03 -0.48
N PRO A 92 -6.70 -0.29 -0.71
CA PRO A 92 -7.07 0.46 -1.92
C PRO A 92 -6.55 1.91 -1.94
N PHE A 93 -6.27 2.42 -3.15
CA PHE A 93 -5.92 3.82 -3.39
C PHE A 93 -7.14 4.62 -3.89
N ALA A 94 -7.40 5.75 -3.24
CA ALA A 94 -8.43 6.71 -3.68
C ALA A 94 -7.96 7.59 -4.85
N ASP A 95 -6.65 7.82 -4.96
CA ASP A 95 -6.04 8.67 -5.97
C ASP A 95 -4.68 8.12 -6.39
N VAL A 96 -4.27 8.36 -7.65
CA VAL A 96 -2.97 7.91 -8.17
C VAL A 96 -1.80 8.50 -7.37
N THR A 97 -1.96 9.70 -6.82
CA THR A 97 -0.92 10.37 -6.04
C THR A 97 -0.65 9.68 -4.72
N ASN A 98 -1.60 8.91 -4.18
CA ASN A 98 -1.43 8.23 -2.90
C ASN A 98 -0.42 7.09 -2.97
N VAL A 99 -0.06 6.64 -4.17
CA VAL A 99 0.96 5.60 -4.35
C VAL A 99 2.33 6.04 -3.83
N VAL A 100 2.61 7.35 -3.75
CA VAL A 100 3.90 7.87 -3.21
C VAL A 100 4.03 7.68 -1.70
N ASN A 101 2.95 7.29 -1.02
CA ASN A 101 2.98 6.94 0.40
C ASN A 101 3.37 5.46 0.61
N VAL A 102 3.49 4.69 -0.46
CA VAL A 102 3.92 3.28 -0.41
C VAL A 102 5.42 3.24 -0.19
N GLU A 103 5.86 2.35 0.71
CA GLU A 103 7.27 2.15 0.98
C GLU A 103 8.06 1.83 -0.30
N GLY A 104 9.09 2.63 -0.58
CA GLY A 104 9.92 2.50 -1.77
C GLY A 104 9.36 3.13 -3.04
N VAL A 105 8.17 3.74 -3.02
CA VAL A 105 7.61 4.52 -4.13
C VAL A 105 7.74 6.01 -3.82
N GLY A 106 8.73 6.66 -4.43
CA GLY A 106 8.93 8.11 -4.30
C GLY A 106 8.44 8.89 -5.51
N GLU A 107 8.68 10.20 -5.51
CA GLU A 107 8.31 11.11 -6.59
C GLU A 107 8.88 10.68 -7.96
N ALA A 108 10.11 10.16 -7.98
CA ALA A 108 10.76 9.69 -9.19
C ALA A 108 10.04 8.47 -9.79
N THR A 109 9.74 7.47 -8.96
CA THR A 109 8.98 6.28 -9.40
C THR A 109 7.59 6.69 -9.88
N PHE A 110 6.93 7.64 -9.20
CA PHE A 110 5.64 8.15 -9.64
C PHE A 110 5.70 8.86 -10.98
N ALA A 111 6.75 9.64 -11.26
CA ALA A 111 6.95 10.27 -12.57
C ALA A 111 7.03 9.22 -13.70
N GLU A 112 7.72 8.11 -13.46
CA GLU A 112 7.85 7.00 -14.40
C GLU A 112 6.51 6.28 -14.64
N MET A 113 5.72 6.09 -13.58
CA MET A 113 4.35 5.56 -13.70
C MET A 113 3.47 6.46 -14.58
N VAL A 114 3.57 7.77 -14.38
CA VAL A 114 2.85 8.76 -15.16
C VAL A 114 3.33 8.77 -16.62
N ALA A 115 4.64 8.69 -16.86
CA ALA A 115 5.20 8.59 -18.21
C ALA A 115 4.71 7.32 -18.92
N HIS A 116 4.69 6.18 -18.23
CA HIS A 116 4.18 4.91 -18.76
C HIS A 116 2.67 4.98 -19.09
N ALA A 117 1.86 5.63 -18.24
CA ALA A 117 0.45 5.88 -18.52
C ALA A 117 0.25 6.82 -19.72
N LYS A 118 1.11 7.84 -19.89
CA LYS A 118 1.09 8.73 -21.06
C LYS A 118 1.45 8.00 -22.35
N ALA A 119 2.39 7.06 -22.28
CA ALA A 119 2.76 6.19 -23.38
C ALA A 119 1.67 5.14 -23.73
N GLY A 120 0.59 5.08 -22.96
CA GLY A 120 -0.56 4.20 -23.24
C GLY A 120 -0.38 2.77 -22.74
N PHE A 121 0.44 2.55 -21.71
CA PHE A 121 0.77 1.22 -21.19
C PHE A 121 1.26 0.28 -22.31
N PRO A 122 2.38 0.63 -22.98
CA PRO A 122 2.95 -0.24 -23.98
C PRO A 122 3.20 -1.59 -23.32
N GLN A 123 2.44 -2.60 -23.75
CA GLN A 123 2.67 -3.95 -23.25
C GLN A 123 4.10 -4.30 -23.64
N PRO A 124 4.94 -4.76 -22.69
CA PRO A 124 6.19 -5.37 -23.08
C PRO A 124 5.80 -6.55 -23.95
N GLU A 125 5.94 -6.42 -25.27
CA GLU A 125 5.69 -7.49 -26.23
C GLU A 125 6.49 -8.70 -25.76
N LYS A 126 5.77 -9.64 -25.15
CA LYS A 126 6.04 -11.07 -25.06
C LYS A 126 7.50 -11.46 -25.33
N LYS A 127 8.43 -10.99 -24.48
CA LYS A 127 9.65 -11.75 -24.21
C LYS A 127 9.26 -12.81 -23.20
N GLU A 128 8.86 -13.93 -23.77
CA GLU A 128 8.70 -15.21 -23.13
C GLU A 128 9.76 -15.41 -22.04
N ALA A 129 9.26 -15.73 -20.85
CA ALA A 129 9.77 -16.76 -19.99
C ALA A 129 11.23 -17.19 -20.27
N LYS A 130 12.18 -16.60 -19.55
CA LYS A 130 13.27 -17.40 -18.99
C LYS A 130 12.98 -17.57 -17.50
N GLU A 131 12.37 -18.71 -17.25
CA GLU A 131 12.08 -19.36 -15.99
C GLU A 131 13.03 -18.96 -14.84
N GLU A 132 12.46 -18.38 -13.80
CA GLU A 132 12.98 -18.50 -12.46
C GLU A 132 12.31 -19.73 -11.82
N PRO A 133 13.02 -20.84 -11.56
CA PRO A 133 12.42 -22.00 -10.94
C PRO A 133 12.21 -21.71 -9.45
N ALA A 134 10.96 -21.46 -9.08
CA ALA A 134 10.55 -21.40 -7.70
C ALA A 134 10.62 -22.79 -7.04
N LYS A 135 11.44 -22.88 -5.99
CA LYS A 135 11.14 -23.54 -4.70
C LYS A 135 10.91 -25.08 -4.67
N LYS A 136 11.89 -25.79 -4.09
CA LYS A 136 11.62 -26.94 -3.20
C LYS A 136 11.95 -26.57 -1.75
N LYS A 137 10.87 -26.27 -1.03
CA LYS A 137 10.50 -26.57 0.37
C LYS A 137 11.62 -26.88 1.41
N ALA A 138 11.54 -26.14 2.53
CA ALA A 138 12.14 -26.38 3.87
C ALA A 138 11.66 -27.71 4.52
N PRO A 139 12.14 -28.23 5.69
CA PRO A 139 12.19 -27.51 6.99
C PRO A 139 13.33 -27.92 7.99
N ALA A 140 13.31 -27.29 9.16
CA ALA A 140 14.27 -27.37 10.27
C ALA A 140 14.40 -28.74 10.98
N THR A 141 15.61 -29.06 11.46
CA THR A 141 15.84 -29.94 12.62
C THR A 141 16.99 -29.44 13.49
N LYS A 142 16.71 -29.38 14.80
CA LYS A 142 17.67 -29.15 15.89
C LYS A 142 18.71 -30.26 15.92
N ALA A 143 19.99 -29.92 16.05
CA ALA A 143 20.97 -30.77 16.73
C ALA A 143 22.13 -29.93 17.28
N LYS A 144 22.39 -30.17 18.56
CA LYS A 144 23.31 -29.54 19.50
C LYS A 144 24.61 -30.34 19.49
N SER A 145 25.76 -29.73 19.21
CA SER A 145 27.08 -30.14 19.75
C SER A 145 28.12 -29.10 19.31
N LYS A 146 28.62 -28.21 20.18
CA LYS A 146 29.71 -28.46 21.14
C LYS A 146 30.96 -29.01 20.44
N SER A 147 31.97 -28.15 20.21
CA SER A 147 33.39 -28.37 20.54
C SER A 147 34.30 -27.38 19.81
N THR A 148 34.60 -26.25 20.46
CA THR A 148 35.87 -25.52 20.27
C THR A 148 36.95 -26.23 21.08
N PRO A 149 38.03 -26.77 20.49
CA PRO A 149 39.21 -27.15 21.24
C PRO A 149 40.25 -26.03 21.23
N LYS A 150 40.54 -25.57 22.45
CA LYS A 150 41.89 -25.38 23.01
C LYS A 150 42.90 -24.53 22.23
N LYS A 151 42.96 -23.28 22.69
CA LYS A 151 44.15 -22.60 23.21
C LYS A 151 45.29 -23.56 23.58
N LYS A 152 46.45 -23.38 22.95
CA LYS A 152 47.76 -23.73 23.54
C LYS A 152 48.82 -22.76 23.01
N ASP A 153 48.74 -21.52 23.45
CA ASP A 153 49.91 -20.65 23.56
C ASP A 153 50.76 -21.17 24.72
N ASP A 154 51.68 -22.09 24.44
CA ASP A 154 52.74 -22.44 25.38
C ASP A 154 53.87 -21.43 25.19
N LYS A 155 53.81 -20.41 26.04
CA LYS A 155 54.82 -19.38 26.21
C LYS A 155 56.00 -20.01 26.94
N GLY A 156 57.13 -20.13 26.25
CA GLY A 156 58.38 -20.54 26.88
C GLY A 156 58.75 -19.61 28.04
N SER A 157 59.31 -20.19 29.10
CA SER A 157 60.37 -19.57 29.91
C SER A 157 60.79 -20.49 31.05
N LYS A 158 62.12 -20.69 31.08
CA LYS A 158 63.00 -21.02 32.21
C LYS A 158 62.95 -22.42 32.80
#